data_AF-A0A292PXY3-F1
#
_entry.id   AF-A0A292PXY3-F1
#
_cell.length_a   1.000
_cell.length_b   1.000
_cell.length_c   1.000
_cell.angle_alpha   90.00
_cell.angle_beta   90.00
_cell.angle_gamma   90.00
#
_symmetry.space_group_name_H-M   'P 1'
#
loop_
_entity.id
_entity.type
_entity.pdbx_description
1 polymer ?
#
loop_
_entity_poly.entity_id
_entity_poly.type
_entity_poly.pdbx_seq_one_letter_code
_entity_poly.pdbx_strand_id
1 'polypeptide(L)'
;KKRPVVLQIAKTYGISEATLRRYIKNPHQQTVQQAAENAQVLTCAEESVLVDRLIFLDDCNIPADREIFYQLAHKLLHCRVPNRELG
;
A
#
# COMPACT_ATOMS: atom_id res chain seq x y z
N LYS A 1 7.94 23.24 -31.26
CA LYS A 1 7.70 24.13 -30.08
C LYS A 1 6.23 24.04 -29.64
N LYS A 2 5.88 23.02 -28.83
CA LYS A 2 4.57 22.75 -28.19
C LYS A 2 4.95 21.84 -26.98
N ARG A 3 4.54 22.00 -25.72
CA ARG A 3 3.30 22.53 -25.11
C ARG A 3 3.61 23.04 -23.68
N PRO A 4 3.68 24.35 -23.41
CA PRO A 4 3.86 24.89 -22.04
C PRO A 4 2.71 24.49 -21.12
N VAL A 5 1.53 24.21 -21.68
CA VAL A 5 0.33 23.79 -20.96
C VAL A 5 0.52 22.47 -20.20
N VAL A 6 1.24 21.49 -20.78
CA VAL A 6 1.45 20.18 -20.13
C VAL A 6 2.38 20.33 -18.93
N LEU A 7 3.45 21.13 -19.07
CA LEU A 7 4.36 21.49 -17.98
C LEU A 7 3.65 22.27 -16.87
N GLN A 8 2.80 23.23 -17.22
CA GLN A 8 2.02 23.99 -16.25
C GLN A 8 1.06 23.09 -15.47
N ILE A 9 0.29 22.24 -16.15
CA ILE A 9 -0.64 21.31 -15.50
C ILE A 9 0.13 20.33 -14.60
N ALA A 10 1.23 19.75 -15.10
CA ALA A 10 2.07 18.85 -14.32
C ALA A 10 2.56 19.51 -13.01
N LYS A 11 3.00 20.77 -13.10
CA LYS A 11 3.44 21.56 -11.94
C LYS A 11 2.29 21.90 -10.99
N THR A 12 1.11 22.25 -11.50
CA THR A 12 -0.08 22.55 -10.69
C THR A 12 -0.51 21.35 -9.85
N TYR A 13 -0.44 20.14 -10.39
CA TYR A 13 -0.83 18.90 -9.71
C TYR A 13 0.33 18.18 -9.02
N GLY A 14 1.55 18.75 -9.03
CA GLY A 14 2.73 18.15 -8.40
C GLY A 14 3.15 16.79 -8.98
N ILE A 15 2.82 16.52 -10.24
CA ILE A 15 3.14 15.25 -10.92
C ILE A 15 4.15 15.45 -12.05
N SER A 16 4.87 14.39 -12.42
CA SER A 16 5.80 14.47 -13.57
C SER A 16 5.04 14.62 -14.90
N GLU A 17 5.66 15.27 -15.90
CA GLU A 17 5.10 15.33 -17.27
C GLU A 17 4.85 13.94 -17.86
N ALA A 18 5.70 12.95 -17.54
CA ALA A 18 5.55 11.58 -18.02
C ALA A 18 4.27 10.94 -17.43
N THR A 19 4.02 11.16 -16.15
CA THR A 19 2.81 10.71 -15.45
C THR A 19 1.57 11.36 -16.05
N LEU A 20 1.59 12.68 -16.28
CA LEU A 20 0.47 13.40 -16.90
C LEU A 20 0.19 12.92 -18.33
N ARG A 21 1.22 12.70 -19.15
CA ARG A 21 1.06 12.16 -20.51
C ARG A 21 0.51 10.74 -20.50
N ARG A 22 0.91 9.91 -19.51
CA ARG A 22 0.35 8.57 -19.32
C ARG A 22 -1.14 8.62 -19.00
N TYR A 23 -1.55 9.51 -18.09
CA TYR A 23 -2.96 9.69 -17.75
C TYR A 23 -3.81 10.19 -18.93
N ILE A 24 -3.30 11.14 -19.72
CA ILE A 24 -4.01 11.62 -20.92
C ILE A 24 -4.16 10.49 -21.95
N LYS A 25 -3.14 9.64 -22.12
CA LYS A 25 -3.16 8.54 -23.09
C LYS A 25 -4.04 7.38 -22.64
N ASN A 26 -4.03 7.07 -21.35
CA ASN A 26 -4.75 5.96 -20.74
C ASN A 26 -5.48 6.43 -19.47
N PRO A 27 -6.62 7.14 -19.59
CA PRO A 27 -7.32 7.72 -18.44
C PRO A 27 -7.88 6.67 -17.48
N HIS A 28 -8.10 5.44 -17.94
CA HIS A 28 -8.57 4.32 -17.12
C HIS A 28 -7.44 3.41 -16.59
N GLN A 29 -6.17 3.70 -16.90
CA GLN A 29 -5.07 2.93 -16.32
C GLN A 29 -4.90 3.33 -14.87
N GLN A 30 -5.23 2.41 -13.96
CA GLN A 30 -4.81 2.50 -12.57
C GLN A 30 -3.29 2.71 -12.53
N THR A 31 -2.87 3.67 -11.71
CA THR A 31 -1.43 3.84 -11.48
C THR A 31 -0.88 2.66 -10.70
N VAL A 32 0.43 2.42 -10.83
CA VAL A 32 1.14 1.41 -10.02
C VAL A 32 0.87 1.63 -8.53
N GLN A 33 0.78 2.89 -8.10
CA GLN A 33 0.47 3.25 -6.71
C GLN A 33 -0.96 2.87 -6.32
N GLN A 34 -1.96 3.22 -7.13
CA GLN A 34 -3.36 2.80 -6.89
C GLN A 34 -3.55 1.29 -6.98
N ALA A 35 -2.83 0.61 -7.87
CA ALA A 35 -2.85 -0.83 -7.97
C ALA A 35 -2.21 -1.49 -6.73
N ALA A 36 -1.14 -0.90 -6.20
CA ALA A 36 -0.50 -1.34 -4.95
C ALA A 36 -1.41 -1.12 -3.73
N GLU A 37 -2.06 0.05 -3.63
CA GLU A 37 -3.04 0.35 -2.58
C GLU A 37 -4.23 -0.63 -2.62
N ASN A 38 -4.72 -0.99 -3.82
CA ASN A 38 -5.79 -1.97 -3.98
C ASN A 38 -5.33 -3.42 -3.74
N ALA A 39 -4.04 -3.71 -3.93
CA ALA A 39 -3.45 -5.02 -3.66
C ALA A 39 -3.08 -5.20 -2.18
N GLN A 40 -2.96 -4.11 -1.43
CA GLN A 40 -2.61 -4.14 -0.02
C GLN A 40 -3.76 -4.76 0.79
N VAL A 41 -3.48 -5.90 1.42
CA VAL A 41 -4.51 -6.67 2.12
C VAL A 41 -4.80 -6.06 3.51
N LEU A 42 -3.75 -5.60 4.19
CA LEU A 42 -3.83 -4.88 5.45
C LEU A 42 -3.83 -3.37 5.18
N THR A 43 -4.58 -2.64 5.99
CA THR A 43 -4.51 -1.17 6.04
C THR A 43 -3.25 -0.72 6.78
N CYS A 44 -2.78 0.51 6.55
CA CYS A 44 -1.61 1.04 7.26
C CYS A 44 -1.75 1.00 8.79
N ALA A 45 -2.98 1.17 9.31
CA ALA A 45 -3.25 1.06 10.74
C ALA A 45 -3.08 -0.39 11.25
N GLU A 46 -3.57 -1.38 10.48
CA GLU A 46 -3.40 -2.80 10.80
C GLU A 46 -1.92 -3.21 10.72
N GLU A 47 -1.17 -2.70 9.74
CA GLU A 47 0.27 -2.93 9.63
C GLU A 47 1.04 -2.34 10.84
N SER A 48 0.67 -1.14 11.30
CA SER A 48 1.27 -0.55 12.50
C SER A 48 1.06 -1.44 13.73
N VAL A 49 -0.16 -1.94 13.94
CA VAL A 49 -0.47 -2.84 15.05
C VAL A 49 0.28 -4.17 14.93
N LEU A 50 0.45 -4.69 13.71
CA LEU A 50 1.23 -5.90 13.47
C LEU A 50 2.70 -5.68 13.86
N VAL A 51 3.28 -4.56 13.46
CA VAL A 51 4.67 -4.18 13.81
C VAL A 51 4.82 -4.04 15.33
N ASP A 52 3.92 -3.33 16.01
CA ASP A 52 3.97 -3.17 17.47
C ASP A 52 3.94 -4.52 18.21
N ARG A 53 3.14 -5.47 17.72
CA ARG A 53 3.08 -6.83 18.28
C ARG A 53 4.36 -7.62 18.05
N LEU A 54 5.00 -7.45 16.90
CA LEU A 54 6.27 -8.13 16.60
C LEU A 54 7.41 -7.55 17.44
N ILE A 55 7.44 -6.23 17.64
CA ILE A 55 8.39 -5.57 18.54
C ILE A 55 8.21 -6.09 19.98
N PHE A 56 6.96 -6.20 20.45
CA PHE A 56 6.69 -6.76 21.78
C PHE A 56 7.19 -8.21 21.95
N LEU A 57 7.11 -9.03 20.91
CA LEU A 57 7.64 -10.40 20.94
C LEU A 57 9.18 -10.39 21.04
N ASP A 58 9.83 -9.48 20.32
CA ASP A 58 11.29 -9.28 20.39
C ASP A 58 11.73 -8.84 21.80
N ASP A 59 11.01 -7.89 22.42
CA ASP A 59 11.25 -7.46 23.80
C ASP A 59 11.13 -8.62 24.81
N CYS A 60 10.31 -9.62 24.48
CA CYS A 60 10.11 -10.82 25.29
C CYS A 60 11.08 -11.98 24.94
N ASN A 61 12.05 -11.76 24.05
CA ASN A 61 12.94 -12.77 23.47
C ASN A 61 12.18 -13.94 22.80
N ILE A 62 10.99 -13.67 22.25
CA ILE A 62 10.23 -14.64 21.47
C ILE A 62 10.52 -14.39 19.98
N PRO A 63 11.20 -15.31 19.28
CA PRO A 63 11.50 -15.12 17.87
C PRO A 63 10.19 -15.11 17.07
N ALA A 64 9.92 -14.01 16.38
CA ALA A 64 8.81 -13.92 15.44
C ALA A 64 9.20 -14.61 14.12
N ASP A 65 8.85 -15.89 14.01
CA ASP A 65 8.99 -16.63 12.76
C ASP A 65 7.88 -16.28 11.76
N ARG A 66 8.02 -16.82 10.55
CA ARG A 66 7.07 -16.59 9.46
C ARG A 66 5.65 -17.04 9.83
N GLU A 67 5.53 -18.09 10.64
CA GLU A 67 4.23 -18.61 11.06
C GLU A 67 3.52 -17.66 12.02
N ILE A 68 4.23 -17.19 13.06
CA ILE A 68 3.71 -16.21 14.03
C ILE A 68 3.31 -14.92 13.31
N PHE A 69 4.13 -14.45 12.36
CA PHE A 69 3.79 -13.29 11.54
C PHE A 69 2.43 -13.46 10.85
N TYR A 70 2.23 -14.57 10.12
CA TYR A 70 0.97 -14.81 9.42
C TYR A 70 -0.20 -15.02 10.36
N GLN A 71 -0.02 -15.72 11.48
CA GLN A 71 -1.08 -15.89 12.48
C GLN A 71 -1.55 -14.54 13.04
N LEU A 72 -0.61 -13.64 13.37
CA LEU A 72 -0.94 -12.29 13.85
C LEU A 72 -1.65 -11.46 12.77
N ALA A 73 -1.16 -11.53 11.53
CA ALA A 73 -1.71 -10.81 10.40
C ALA A 73 -3.11 -11.32 9.99
N HIS A 74 -3.32 -12.64 9.97
CA HIS A 74 -4.64 -13.27 9.78
C HIS A 74 -5.60 -12.89 10.89
N LYS A 75 -5.15 -12.87 12.15
CA LYS A 75 -5.99 -12.46 13.28
C LYS A 75 -6.45 -11.01 13.14
N LEU A 76 -5.56 -10.10 12.71
CA LEU A 76 -5.92 -8.71 12.42
C LEU A 76 -6.91 -8.60 11.26
N LEU A 77 -6.66 -9.35 10.18
CA LEU A 77 -7.53 -9.35 9.01
C LEU A 77 -8.92 -9.93 9.31
N HIS A 78 -8.99 -10.99 10.11
CA HIS A 78 -10.23 -11.66 10.53
C HIS A 78 -11.11 -10.75 11.39
N CYS A 79 -10.53 -9.83 12.16
CA CYS A 79 -11.30 -8.83 12.91
C CYS A 79 -12.09 -7.89 11.99
N ARG A 80 -11.57 -7.58 10.79
CA ARG A 80 -12.23 -6.71 9.81
C ARG A 80 -13.08 -7.49 8.82
N VAL A 81 -12.55 -8.59 8.29
CA VAL A 81 -13.19 -9.44 7.28
C VAL A 81 -13.10 -10.90 7.77
N PRO A 82 -14.18 -11.44 8.37
CA PRO A 82 -14.21 -12.82 8.82
C PRO A 82 -13.87 -13.79 7.68
N ASN A 83 -13.11 -14.84 7.98
CA ASN A 83 -12.66 -15.88 7.03
C ASN A 83 -11.75 -15.43 5.89
N ARG A 84 -11.15 -14.23 5.95
CA ARG A 84 -10.15 -13.79 4.97
C ARG A 84 -8.74 -14.10 5.45
N GLU A 85 -7.97 -14.78 4.62
CA GLU A 85 -6.58 -15.18 4.90
C GLU A 85 -5.60 -14.49 3.95
N LEU A 86 -4.36 -14.32 4.41
CA LEU A 86 -3.21 -13.95 3.60
C LEU A 86 -2.61 -15.21 2.98
N GLY A 87 -2.33 -15.18 1.67
CA GLY A 87 -1.70 -16.27 0.91
C GLY A 87 -0.17 -16.22 0.90
#